data_AF-A0AA96Q7Y4-F1
#
_entry.id   AF-A0AA96Q7Y4-F1
#
_cell.length_a   1.000
_cell.length_b   1.000
_cell.length_c   1.000
_cell.angle_alpha   90.00
_cell.angle_beta   90.00
_cell.angle_gamma   90.00
#
_symmetry.space_group_name_H-M   'P 1'
#
loop_
_entity.id
_entity.type
_entity.pdbx_description
1 polymer ?
#
loop_
_entity_poly.entity_id
_entity_poly.type
_entity_poly.pdbx_seq_one_letter_code
_entity_poly.pdbx_strand_id
1 'polypeptide(L)'
;MTLGFAVLDRLTGEYADNGPAAHQRIESASVVKVFMADSLLRRRDLGQIVLRPADLDALGRVLRSSDDAAANRFWSGYGANGLVSDVIARYGLGETGLTSNVRYWGNTLITAHDVVRYYDGLLSGAGGLSAGSRDFVLDQLRQSTPRGTDGHWQWFGLRDGLPGEGVIAQKQGWMCCVNGSVYRHSTGVVGPDARFVVAALAREPSVRGGPHLEAAVTAAVRQSFPEGHTPRLTGIDQAWLRTGGRGGRLGPPVAPEVGTAGGAGAFRWYQRGAVYWSPPTGAHWLAGGILDAWVAQGFETGRLGFPVTDEVALPGGAFSWFQRGAVYWSPPTGAHWVTGGILDAWVAQGFETGPLGYPVTDEVALPGGRGAFSWFQGGAVYWSPSTGAHWTTGAVLDAWVAQGFETGPLGHPVGDHVTTPDGAFTWFEGGAVYWSPSTGAHRITGAVLDAWVAQGFETGPLGYPTSDPYPVPGGTRTDFEGGSLVLDADTDRVTTVSGPAA
;
A
#
# COMPACT_ATOMS: atom_id res chain seq x y z
N MET A 1 37.33 14.59 20.38
CA MET A 1 36.93 14.50 18.97
C MET A 1 35.47 14.90 18.88
N THR A 2 35.12 15.74 17.90
CA THR A 2 33.73 15.98 17.50
C THR A 2 33.46 15.15 16.26
N LEU A 3 32.32 14.48 16.20
CA LEU A 3 31.79 13.82 15.01
C LEU A 3 30.29 14.11 14.92
N GLY A 4 29.88 14.94 13.97
CA GLY A 4 28.48 15.09 13.58
C GLY A 4 28.15 14.07 12.51
N PHE A 5 27.02 13.38 12.65
CA PHE A 5 26.56 12.38 11.70
C PHE A 5 25.06 12.51 11.47
N ALA A 6 24.65 12.51 10.21
CA ALA A 6 23.25 12.50 9.80
C ALA A 6 23.04 11.63 8.56
N VAL A 7 21.90 10.94 8.49
CA VAL A 7 21.48 10.12 7.36
C VAL A 7 20.00 10.35 7.08
N LEU A 8 19.63 10.41 5.80
CA LEU A 8 18.26 10.43 5.32
C LEU A 8 18.06 9.26 4.37
N ASP A 9 17.10 8.39 4.66
CA ASP A 9 16.54 7.47 3.69
C ASP A 9 15.48 8.21 2.88
N ARG A 10 15.77 8.58 1.64
CA ARG A 10 14.82 9.32 0.78
C ARG A 10 13.65 8.48 0.30
N LEU A 11 13.75 7.15 0.40
CA LEU A 11 12.63 6.26 0.11
C LEU A 11 11.55 6.43 1.18
N THR A 12 11.89 6.15 2.44
CA THR A 12 10.96 6.21 3.57
C THR A 12 10.78 7.62 4.10
N GLY A 13 11.73 8.52 3.80
CA GLY A 13 11.95 9.85 4.36
C GLY A 13 12.23 9.86 5.86
N GLU A 14 12.77 8.75 6.37
CA GLU A 14 13.30 8.64 7.73
C GLU A 14 14.64 9.38 7.80
N TYR A 15 14.74 10.29 8.76
CA TYR A 15 15.95 11.04 9.06
C TYR A 15 16.45 10.65 10.45
N ALA A 16 17.73 10.32 10.55
CA ALA A 16 18.39 9.99 11.80
C ALA A 16 19.73 10.73 11.92
N ASP A 17 20.04 11.22 13.10
CA ASP A 17 21.32 11.87 13.40
C ASP A 17 21.79 11.56 14.82
N ASN A 18 22.98 12.04 15.17
CA ASN A 18 23.56 11.85 16.51
C ASN A 18 23.35 13.05 17.45
N GLY A 19 22.20 13.72 17.33
CA GLY A 19 21.74 14.76 18.23
C GLY A 19 22.55 16.06 18.10
N PRO A 20 22.86 16.79 19.20
CA PRO A 20 23.51 18.10 19.13
C PRO A 20 24.84 18.13 18.35
N ALA A 21 25.52 16.98 18.24
CA ALA A 21 26.75 16.87 17.46
C ALA A 21 26.51 17.02 15.95
N ALA A 22 25.38 16.53 15.42
CA ALA A 22 25.01 16.67 14.01
C ALA A 22 24.73 18.12 13.61
N HIS A 23 24.27 18.93 14.57
CA HIS A 23 23.96 20.36 14.43
C HIS A 23 25.14 21.27 14.81
N GLN A 24 26.30 20.71 15.17
CA GLN A 24 27.47 21.50 15.50
C GLN A 24 28.11 22.06 14.24
N ARG A 25 28.25 23.39 14.17
CA ARG A 25 28.99 24.09 13.11
C ARG A 25 30.47 23.68 13.12
N ILE A 26 30.93 23.17 11.98
CA ILE A 26 32.32 22.76 11.73
C ILE A 26 32.76 23.38 10.40
N GLU A 27 34.01 23.84 10.34
CA GLU A 27 34.60 24.32 9.10
C GLU A 27 34.59 23.21 8.03
N SER A 28 34.03 23.51 6.86
CA SER A 28 33.65 22.58 5.81
C SER A 28 34.78 21.89 5.06
N ALA A 29 36.00 22.43 5.15
CA ALA A 29 37.10 22.05 4.26
C ALA A 29 36.61 21.99 2.80
N SER A 30 36.93 20.91 2.09
CA SER A 30 36.56 20.73 0.68
C SER A 30 35.08 20.42 0.42
N VAL A 31 34.21 20.27 1.44
CA VAL A 31 32.78 20.01 1.21
C VAL A 31 32.08 21.22 0.58
N VAL A 32 32.47 22.46 0.94
CA VAL A 32 31.88 23.70 0.37
C VAL A 32 32.03 23.82 -1.15
N LYS A 33 32.98 23.10 -1.76
CA LYS A 33 33.16 23.07 -3.22
C LYS A 33 31.90 22.62 -3.96
N VAL A 34 31.07 21.80 -3.32
CA VAL A 34 29.77 21.40 -3.89
C VAL A 34 28.82 22.61 -3.94
N PHE A 35 28.81 23.46 -2.92
CA PHE A 35 28.03 24.71 -2.91
C PHE A 35 28.54 25.70 -3.96
N MET A 36 29.86 25.79 -4.16
CA MET A 36 30.43 26.61 -5.23
C MET A 36 29.95 26.15 -6.60
N ALA A 37 30.03 24.84 -6.88
CA ALA A 37 29.59 24.29 -8.15
C ALA A 37 28.10 24.52 -8.37
N ASP A 38 27.29 24.29 -7.34
CA ASP A 38 25.85 24.53 -7.37
C ASP A 38 25.50 25.96 -7.76
N SER A 39 26.06 26.96 -7.07
CA SER A 39 25.80 28.37 -7.35
C SER A 39 26.26 28.77 -8.76
N LEU A 40 27.45 28.31 -9.20
CA LEU A 40 27.96 28.59 -10.55
C LEU A 40 27.07 27.99 -11.64
N LEU A 41 26.67 26.73 -11.47
CA LEU A 41 25.79 26.04 -12.42
C LEU A 41 24.41 26.68 -12.46
N ARG A 42 23.86 27.10 -11.31
CA ARG A 42 22.61 27.86 -11.27
C ARG A 42 22.72 29.18 -12.03
N ARG A 43 23.78 29.95 -11.80
CA ARG A 43 24.01 31.22 -12.53
C ARG A 43 24.16 30.98 -14.04
N ARG A 44 24.80 29.88 -14.45
CA ARG A 44 24.87 29.48 -15.86
C ARG A 44 23.48 29.14 -16.42
N ASP A 45 22.71 28.34 -15.70
CA ASP A 45 21.35 27.93 -16.11
C ASP A 45 20.40 29.13 -16.24
N LEU A 46 20.63 30.18 -15.45
CA LEU A 46 19.91 31.45 -15.52
C LEU A 46 20.45 32.42 -16.60
N GLY A 47 21.49 32.04 -17.34
CA GLY A 47 22.14 32.92 -18.33
C GLY A 47 22.90 34.11 -17.73
N GLN A 48 23.17 34.09 -16.42
CA GLN A 48 23.85 35.18 -15.71
C GLN A 48 25.37 35.13 -15.90
N ILE A 49 25.92 33.93 -16.16
CA ILE A 49 27.34 33.73 -16.49
C ILE A 49 27.47 32.73 -17.64
N VAL A 50 28.62 32.75 -18.31
CA VAL A 50 29.01 31.73 -19.29
C VAL A 50 30.12 30.89 -18.69
N LEU A 51 29.86 29.59 -18.52
CA LEU A 51 30.89 28.60 -18.18
C LEU A 51 31.30 27.88 -19.47
N ARG A 52 32.55 28.07 -19.90
CA ARG A 52 33.09 27.42 -21.11
C ARG A 52 33.35 25.94 -20.82
N PRO A 53 33.57 25.10 -21.85
CA PRO A 53 33.94 23.70 -21.63
C PRO A 53 35.11 23.51 -20.65
N ALA A 54 36.16 24.32 -20.77
CA ALA A 54 37.30 24.29 -19.84
C ALA A 54 36.94 24.67 -18.38
N ASP A 55 35.90 25.50 -18.18
CA ASP A 55 35.40 25.81 -16.85
C ASP A 55 34.62 24.65 -16.27
N LEU A 56 33.80 23.97 -17.09
CA LEU A 56 33.08 22.76 -16.69
C LEU A 56 34.05 21.61 -16.38
N ASP A 57 35.12 21.46 -17.15
CA ASP A 57 36.18 20.48 -16.87
C ASP A 57 36.89 20.79 -15.54
N ALA A 58 37.22 22.06 -15.30
CA ALA A 58 37.82 22.50 -14.05
C ALA A 58 36.86 22.29 -12.86
N LEU A 59 35.58 22.61 -13.03
CA LEU A 59 34.55 22.38 -12.02
C LEU A 59 34.35 20.89 -11.74
N GLY A 60 34.47 20.05 -12.78
CA GLY A 60 34.49 18.61 -12.64
C GLY A 60 35.65 18.09 -11.79
N ARG A 61 36.85 18.66 -11.94
CA ARG A 61 38.00 18.32 -11.07
C ARG A 61 37.85 18.83 -9.63
N VAL A 62 37.22 20.00 -9.45
CA VAL A 62 36.86 20.54 -8.12
C VAL A 62 35.99 19.54 -7.35
N LEU A 63 35.04 18.89 -8.04
CA LEU A 63 34.14 17.89 -7.45
C LEU A 63 34.78 16.50 -7.32
N ARG A 64 35.37 15.96 -8.41
CA ARG A 64 35.95 14.60 -8.47
C ARG A 64 37.24 14.42 -7.68
N SER A 65 38.14 15.38 -7.77
CA SER A 65 39.53 15.26 -7.30
C SER A 65 39.92 16.38 -6.33
N SER A 66 38.94 17.17 -5.88
CA SER A 66 39.11 18.23 -4.90
C SER A 66 40.14 19.31 -5.30
N ASP A 67 40.26 19.63 -6.60
CA ASP A 67 41.23 20.60 -7.15
C ASP A 67 41.14 21.99 -6.47
N ASP A 68 42.12 22.31 -5.63
CA ASP A 68 42.19 23.57 -4.88
C ASP A 68 42.50 24.78 -5.76
N ALA A 69 43.33 24.62 -6.80
CA ALA A 69 43.70 25.72 -7.68
C ALA A 69 42.48 26.21 -8.47
N ALA A 70 41.70 25.27 -9.00
CA ALA A 70 40.43 25.58 -9.65
C ALA A 70 39.41 26.16 -8.67
N ALA A 71 39.29 25.60 -7.46
CA ALA A 71 38.37 26.12 -6.44
C ALA A 71 38.73 27.56 -6.02
N ASN A 72 40.01 27.86 -5.82
CA ASN A 72 40.51 29.22 -5.51
C ASN A 72 40.14 30.22 -6.62
N ARG A 73 40.30 29.81 -7.89
CA ARG A 73 39.94 30.64 -9.05
C ARG A 73 38.45 30.93 -9.07
N PHE A 74 37.60 29.93 -8.87
CA PHE A 74 36.15 30.10 -8.86
C PHE A 74 35.69 30.94 -7.66
N TRP A 75 36.22 30.66 -6.47
CA TRP A 75 35.90 31.39 -5.25
C TRP A 75 36.20 32.89 -5.37
N SER A 76 37.42 33.23 -5.79
CA SER A 76 37.86 34.63 -5.96
C SER A 76 37.16 35.34 -7.12
N GLY A 77 36.90 34.62 -8.23
CA GLY A 77 36.32 35.20 -9.44
C GLY A 77 34.81 35.42 -9.40
N TYR A 78 34.06 34.70 -8.55
CA TYR A 78 32.59 34.67 -8.61
C TYR A 78 31.89 35.10 -7.32
N GLY A 79 32.57 35.87 -6.47
CA GLY A 79 31.97 36.58 -5.35
C GLY A 79 32.09 35.91 -3.98
N ALA A 80 33.00 34.93 -3.83
CA ALA A 80 33.35 34.30 -2.54
C ALA A 80 32.11 33.87 -1.71
N ASN A 81 31.89 34.50 -0.56
CA ASN A 81 30.72 34.22 0.31
C ASN A 81 29.38 34.34 -0.42
N GLY A 82 29.28 35.13 -1.49
CA GLY A 82 28.09 35.22 -2.33
C GLY A 82 27.70 33.91 -3.02
N LEU A 83 28.64 33.00 -3.24
CA LEU A 83 28.36 31.64 -3.74
C LEU A 83 27.65 30.80 -2.68
N VAL A 84 28.07 30.94 -1.41
CA VAL A 84 27.52 30.17 -0.30
C VAL A 84 26.19 30.73 0.18
N SER A 85 26.05 32.06 0.29
CA SER A 85 24.81 32.69 0.73
C SER A 85 23.64 32.40 -0.22
N ASP A 86 23.91 32.30 -1.52
CA ASP A 86 22.93 31.89 -2.53
C ASP A 86 22.42 30.45 -2.28
N VAL A 87 23.33 29.51 -2.01
CA VAL A 87 22.98 28.12 -1.66
C VAL A 87 22.20 28.08 -0.34
N ILE A 88 22.66 28.79 0.69
CA ILE A 88 21.95 28.87 1.99
C ILE A 88 20.50 29.31 1.77
N ALA A 89 20.29 30.37 1.00
CA ALA A 89 18.96 30.91 0.73
C ALA A 89 18.07 29.93 -0.05
N ARG A 90 18.60 29.30 -1.11
CA ARG A 90 17.81 28.41 -1.99
C ARG A 90 17.43 27.09 -1.34
N TYR A 91 18.30 26.53 -0.51
CA TYR A 91 18.07 25.24 0.15
C TYR A 91 17.54 25.38 1.60
N GLY A 92 17.47 26.60 2.12
CA GLY A 92 17.03 26.88 3.48
C GLY A 92 17.98 26.28 4.53
N LEU A 93 19.29 26.45 4.35
CA LEU A 93 20.33 25.89 5.22
C LEU A 93 20.54 26.79 6.46
N GLY A 94 19.63 26.70 7.43
CA GLY A 94 19.57 27.62 8.57
C GLY A 94 20.75 27.55 9.53
N GLU A 95 21.51 26.46 9.54
CA GLU A 95 22.64 26.24 10.43
C GLU A 95 23.98 26.52 9.75
N THR A 96 24.03 26.50 8.43
CA THR A 96 25.21 26.79 7.63
C THR A 96 25.58 28.26 7.75
N GLY A 97 26.87 28.54 7.96
CA GLY A 97 27.39 29.88 8.18
C GLY A 97 28.49 30.24 7.18
N LEU A 98 28.61 31.53 6.88
CA LEU A 98 29.68 32.05 6.03
C LEU A 98 31.03 32.04 6.76
N THR A 99 32.13 31.96 6.00
CA THR A 99 33.46 32.20 6.57
C THR A 99 33.63 33.66 6.95
N SER A 100 34.23 33.93 8.11
CA SER A 100 34.64 35.27 8.53
C SER A 100 35.91 35.75 7.81
N ASN A 101 36.70 34.82 7.26
CA ASN A 101 37.86 35.13 6.44
C ASN A 101 37.61 34.69 5.01
N VAL A 102 37.18 35.64 4.19
CA VAL A 102 36.82 35.42 2.77
C VAL A 102 37.98 34.94 1.91
N ARG A 103 39.23 34.95 2.39
CA ARG A 103 40.35 34.32 1.68
C ARG A 103 40.30 32.79 1.72
N TYR A 104 39.64 32.22 2.71
CA TYR A 104 39.62 30.77 2.96
C TYR A 104 38.20 30.23 2.87
N TRP A 105 37.85 29.71 1.69
CA TRP A 105 36.54 29.07 1.48
C TRP A 105 36.29 27.88 2.40
N GLY A 106 37.33 27.11 2.75
CA GLY A 106 37.22 25.92 3.60
C GLY A 106 36.75 26.23 5.02
N ASN A 107 36.85 27.49 5.45
CA ASN A 107 36.38 27.96 6.75
C ASN A 107 34.87 28.24 6.79
N THR A 108 34.15 28.04 5.67
CA THR A 108 32.68 28.03 5.65
C THR A 108 32.17 27.03 6.68
N LEU A 109 31.19 27.41 7.50
CA LEU A 109 30.67 26.57 8.57
C LEU A 109 29.49 25.74 8.06
N ILE A 110 29.53 24.43 8.27
CA ILE A 110 28.47 23.48 7.90
C ILE A 110 28.07 22.63 9.10
N THR A 111 26.89 22.02 9.05
CA THR A 111 26.42 20.99 9.98
C THR A 111 26.09 19.71 9.20
N ALA A 112 26.09 18.55 9.85
CA ALA A 112 25.72 17.30 9.18
C ALA A 112 24.26 17.36 8.74
N HIS A 113 23.38 17.93 9.57
CA HIS A 113 21.98 18.20 9.28
C HIS A 113 21.81 19.01 7.98
N ASP A 114 22.44 20.18 7.87
CA ASP A 114 22.28 21.03 6.69
C ASP A 114 22.91 20.44 5.43
N VAL A 115 23.98 19.67 5.56
CA VAL A 115 24.55 18.95 4.41
C VAL A 115 23.58 17.89 3.89
N VAL A 116 22.90 17.15 4.77
CA VAL A 116 21.84 16.22 4.35
C VAL A 116 20.71 16.96 3.66
N ARG A 117 20.24 18.08 4.24
CA ARG A 117 19.22 18.95 3.64
C ARG A 117 19.62 19.47 2.26
N TYR A 118 20.88 19.87 2.09
CA TYR A 118 21.41 20.31 0.79
C TYR A 118 21.30 19.22 -0.27
N TYR A 119 21.80 18.00 0.01
CA TYR A 119 21.75 16.91 -0.96
C TYR A 119 20.31 16.47 -1.27
N ASP A 120 19.41 16.44 -0.28
CA ASP A 120 17.99 16.13 -0.53
C ASP A 120 17.33 17.19 -1.43
N GLY A 121 17.60 18.47 -1.16
CA GLY A 121 17.16 19.57 -2.01
C GLY A 121 17.75 19.51 -3.41
N LEU A 122 19.02 19.10 -3.55
CA LEU A 122 19.70 18.94 -4.84
C LEU A 122 18.99 17.85 -5.65
N LEU A 123 18.71 16.71 -5.02
CA LEU A 123 18.07 15.54 -5.66
C LEU A 123 16.61 15.83 -6.05
N SER A 124 15.84 16.49 -5.18
CA SER A 124 14.46 16.89 -5.46
C SER A 124 14.34 18.04 -6.46
N GLY A 125 15.43 18.79 -6.71
CA GLY A 125 15.42 19.98 -7.55
C GLY A 125 14.90 21.24 -6.84
N ALA A 126 14.61 21.16 -5.53
CA ALA A 126 14.12 22.30 -4.74
C ALA A 126 15.09 23.50 -4.77
N GLY A 127 16.38 23.25 -4.97
CA GLY A 127 17.40 24.30 -5.11
C GLY A 127 17.40 25.05 -6.45
N GLY A 128 16.59 24.63 -7.43
CA GLY A 128 16.44 25.30 -8.72
C GLY A 128 17.54 25.06 -9.75
N LEU A 129 18.43 24.09 -9.56
CA LEU A 129 19.33 23.65 -10.63
C LEU A 129 18.52 23.00 -11.76
N SER A 130 18.95 23.17 -13.02
CA SER A 130 18.42 22.35 -14.11
C SER A 130 18.76 20.87 -13.88
N ALA A 131 17.99 19.96 -14.48
CA ALA A 131 18.27 18.53 -14.43
C ALA A 131 19.71 18.22 -14.89
N GLY A 132 20.15 18.80 -16.02
CA GLY A 132 21.52 18.60 -16.51
C GLY A 132 22.61 19.14 -15.57
N SER A 133 22.39 20.25 -14.86
CA SER A 133 23.33 20.74 -13.83
C SER A 133 23.40 19.83 -12.62
N ARG A 134 22.25 19.35 -12.14
CA ARG A 134 22.18 18.40 -11.02
C ARG A 134 22.88 17.09 -11.40
N ASP A 135 22.58 16.56 -12.58
CA ASP A 135 23.16 15.32 -13.09
C ASP A 135 24.67 15.47 -13.24
N PHE A 136 25.14 16.62 -13.77
CA PHE A 136 26.56 16.95 -13.78
C PHE A 136 27.18 16.84 -12.39
N VAL A 137 26.63 17.53 -11.37
CA VAL A 137 27.18 17.47 -9.99
C VAL A 137 27.25 16.03 -9.50
N LEU A 138 26.14 15.28 -9.59
CA LEU A 138 26.07 13.90 -9.11
C LEU A 138 27.03 12.97 -9.87
N ASP A 139 27.15 13.11 -11.18
CA ASP A 139 28.07 12.31 -12.00
C ASP A 139 29.53 12.58 -11.65
N GLN A 140 29.88 13.83 -11.38
CA GLN A 140 31.21 14.16 -10.90
C GLN A 140 31.45 13.54 -9.50
N LEU A 141 30.49 13.61 -8.58
CA LEU A 141 30.65 12.98 -7.26
C LEU A 141 30.73 11.43 -7.35
N ARG A 142 30.01 10.79 -8.30
CA ARG A 142 30.11 9.34 -8.58
C ARG A 142 31.47 8.92 -9.10
N GLN A 143 32.15 9.83 -9.78
CA GLN A 143 33.48 9.63 -10.36
C GLN A 143 34.61 10.14 -9.43
N SER A 144 34.35 10.33 -8.13
CA SER A 144 35.35 10.76 -7.15
C SER A 144 36.62 9.91 -7.22
N THR A 145 37.77 10.53 -7.43
CA THR A 145 39.05 9.80 -7.55
C THR A 145 39.56 9.30 -6.19
N PRO A 146 40.29 8.16 -6.13
CA PRO A 146 40.85 7.65 -4.86
C PRO A 146 41.73 8.66 -4.14
N ARG A 147 42.45 9.49 -4.91
CA ARG A 147 43.29 10.56 -4.38
C ARG A 147 42.89 11.92 -4.93
N GLY A 148 43.06 12.96 -4.11
CA GLY A 148 42.92 14.34 -4.52
C GLY A 148 44.07 14.75 -5.44
N THR A 149 43.98 15.93 -6.05
CA THR A 149 45.10 16.50 -6.83
C THR A 149 46.35 16.75 -5.99
N ASP A 150 46.20 16.85 -4.66
CA ASP A 150 47.26 16.94 -3.66
C ASP A 150 47.82 15.57 -3.23
N GLY A 151 47.30 14.47 -3.80
CA GLY A 151 47.68 13.11 -3.46
C GLY A 151 47.03 12.56 -2.19
N HIS A 152 46.19 13.32 -1.47
CA HIS A 152 45.53 12.84 -0.25
C HIS A 152 44.50 11.75 -0.56
N TRP A 153 44.37 10.73 0.29
CA TRP A 153 43.35 9.67 0.13
C TRP A 153 41.95 10.25 0.38
N GLN A 154 41.01 10.00 -0.53
CA GLN A 154 39.66 10.58 -0.49
C GLN A 154 38.56 9.53 -0.31
N TRP A 155 38.85 8.23 -0.28
CA TRP A 155 37.77 7.24 -0.19
C TRP A 155 37.33 6.91 1.24
N PHE A 156 37.99 7.49 2.25
CA PHE A 156 37.56 7.39 3.65
C PHE A 156 36.09 7.84 3.81
N GLY A 157 35.38 7.24 4.76
CA GLY A 157 33.96 7.49 4.98
C GLY A 157 33.08 6.60 4.12
N LEU A 158 32.45 7.16 3.07
CA LEU A 158 31.41 6.45 2.33
C LEU A 158 31.95 5.24 1.55
N ARG A 159 32.91 5.43 0.63
CA ARG A 159 33.48 4.30 -0.15
C ARG A 159 34.15 3.24 0.70
N ASP A 160 35.04 3.63 1.62
CA ASP A 160 35.72 2.65 2.49
C ASP A 160 34.76 2.04 3.53
N GLY A 161 33.67 2.73 3.86
CA GLY A 161 32.63 2.29 4.78
C GLY A 161 31.62 1.34 4.15
N LEU A 162 31.46 1.40 2.82
CA LEU A 162 30.46 0.65 2.07
C LEU A 162 31.12 -0.16 0.93
N PRO A 163 31.97 -1.14 1.26
CA PRO A 163 32.73 -1.89 0.25
C PRO A 163 31.86 -2.71 -0.71
N GLY A 164 30.62 -3.04 -0.32
CA GLY A 164 29.66 -3.77 -1.14
C GLY A 164 28.71 -2.89 -1.95
N GLU A 165 28.78 -1.56 -1.80
CA GLU A 165 27.87 -0.64 -2.49
C GLU A 165 28.46 -0.16 -3.81
N GLY A 166 27.77 -0.48 -4.91
CA GLY A 166 28.20 -0.12 -6.27
C GLY A 166 27.88 1.33 -6.65
N VAL A 167 26.93 1.97 -5.95
CA VAL A 167 26.44 3.31 -6.29
C VAL A 167 26.73 4.28 -5.15
N ILE A 168 27.84 5.02 -5.29
CA ILE A 168 28.26 6.05 -4.33
C ILE A 168 28.64 7.31 -5.10
N ALA A 169 28.00 8.45 -4.77
CA ALA A 169 28.43 9.78 -5.17
C ALA A 169 28.85 10.54 -3.92
N GLN A 170 30.14 10.90 -3.81
CA GLN A 170 30.68 11.42 -2.56
C GLN A 170 31.54 12.68 -2.74
N LYS A 171 31.52 13.55 -1.74
CA LYS A 171 32.49 14.63 -1.55
C LYS A 171 33.13 14.54 -0.18
N GLN A 172 34.46 14.53 -0.18
CA GLN A 172 35.27 14.58 1.03
C GLN A 172 35.78 15.98 1.32
N GLY A 173 36.02 16.23 2.60
CA GLY A 173 36.68 17.41 3.13
C GLY A 173 37.84 17.03 4.04
N TRP A 174 39.04 17.52 3.75
CA TRP A 174 40.16 17.47 4.67
C TRP A 174 40.86 18.82 4.67
N MET A 175 41.30 19.23 5.86
CA MET A 175 42.22 20.34 6.03
C MET A 175 42.92 20.17 7.37
N CYS A 176 44.10 20.76 7.49
CA CYS A 176 44.77 20.86 8.77
C CYS A 176 44.88 22.28 9.26
N CYS A 177 44.80 22.33 10.58
CA CYS A 177 45.46 23.27 11.45
C CYS A 177 44.76 24.63 11.51
N VAL A 178 43.57 24.75 10.90
CA VAL A 178 42.67 25.89 11.09
C VAL A 178 42.17 25.85 12.53
N ASN A 179 42.33 26.98 13.24
CA ASN A 179 41.93 27.13 14.64
C ASN A 179 42.47 26.01 15.56
N GLY A 180 43.68 25.51 15.28
CA GLY A 180 44.31 24.45 16.07
C GLY A 180 43.67 23.06 15.92
N SER A 181 42.87 22.84 14.88
CA SER A 181 42.13 21.58 14.66
C SER A 181 42.44 20.94 13.30
N VAL A 182 42.27 19.64 13.19
CA VAL A 182 42.30 18.86 11.95
C VAL A 182 40.89 18.34 11.65
N TYR A 183 40.56 18.23 10.36
CA TYR A 183 39.20 17.99 9.88
C TYR A 183 39.16 16.84 8.88
N ARG A 184 38.14 15.99 8.99
CA ARG A 184 37.80 14.95 8.02
C ARG A 184 36.30 14.85 7.87
N HIS A 185 35.84 14.96 6.64
CA HIS A 185 34.43 14.93 6.29
C HIS A 185 34.21 13.97 5.14
N SER A 186 33.13 13.20 5.21
CA SER A 186 32.64 12.40 4.10
C SER A 186 31.14 12.62 3.99
N THR A 187 30.71 13.07 2.82
CA THR A 187 29.32 13.45 2.56
C THR A 187 28.91 12.97 1.17
N GLY A 188 27.64 12.73 0.95
CA GLY A 188 27.18 12.31 -0.38
C GLY A 188 25.89 11.52 -0.36
N VAL A 189 25.69 10.78 -1.44
CA VAL A 189 24.53 9.92 -1.67
C VAL A 189 24.98 8.49 -1.97
N VAL A 190 24.25 7.51 -1.45
CA VAL A 190 24.58 6.09 -1.55
C VAL A 190 23.34 5.26 -1.88
N GLY A 191 23.56 4.16 -2.60
CA GLY A 191 22.53 3.23 -3.04
C GLY A 191 21.87 3.61 -4.37
N PRO A 192 21.12 2.67 -4.97
CA PRO A 192 20.32 2.91 -6.17
C PRO A 192 19.45 4.16 -6.04
N ASP A 193 19.30 4.90 -7.15
CA ASP A 193 18.51 6.14 -7.24
C ASP A 193 18.86 7.22 -6.21
N ALA A 194 20.08 7.18 -5.66
CA ALA A 194 20.51 8.03 -4.57
C ALA A 194 19.52 7.98 -3.38
N ARG A 195 19.14 6.76 -2.99
CA ARG A 195 18.19 6.51 -1.90
C ARG A 195 18.65 7.14 -0.60
N PHE A 196 19.91 6.95 -0.20
CA PHE A 196 20.39 7.47 1.07
C PHE A 196 21.25 8.72 0.87
N VAL A 197 21.04 9.73 1.69
CA VAL A 197 21.93 10.88 1.85
C VAL A 197 22.65 10.73 3.17
N VAL A 198 23.97 10.90 3.18
CA VAL A 198 24.79 10.70 4.38
C VAL A 198 25.77 11.85 4.54
N ALA A 199 25.90 12.38 5.75
CA ALA A 199 26.90 13.38 6.11
C ALA A 199 27.59 13.00 7.42
N ALA A 200 28.91 12.85 7.36
CA ALA A 200 29.76 12.58 8.52
C ALA A 200 30.86 13.65 8.59
N LEU A 201 30.83 14.50 9.62
CA LEU A 201 31.70 15.65 9.79
C LEU A 201 32.50 15.52 11.08
N ALA A 202 33.82 15.35 10.98
CA ALA A 202 34.68 15.20 12.14
C ALA A 202 35.75 16.29 12.26
N ARG A 203 36.05 16.68 13.51
CA ARG A 203 37.21 17.50 13.86
C ARG A 203 37.83 17.07 15.18
N GLU A 204 39.13 17.27 15.33
CA GLU A 204 39.82 17.16 16.63
C GLU A 204 41.04 18.08 16.71
N PRO A 205 41.63 18.31 17.90
CA PRO A 205 42.85 19.09 18.03
C PRO A 205 43.98 18.56 17.14
N SER A 206 44.67 19.46 16.43
CA SER A 206 45.65 19.10 15.39
C SER A 206 46.83 18.26 15.89
N VAL A 207 47.13 18.32 17.20
CA VAL A 207 48.17 17.53 17.86
C VAL A 207 47.96 16.01 17.78
N ARG A 208 46.74 15.54 17.44
CA ARG A 208 46.42 14.10 17.32
C ARG A 208 46.53 13.56 15.89
N GLY A 209 46.68 14.42 14.89
CA GLY A 209 46.77 14.03 13.47
C GLY A 209 45.43 13.65 12.83
N GLY A 210 45.47 13.33 11.53
CA GLY A 210 44.28 13.09 10.69
C GLY A 210 43.76 11.64 10.53
N PRO A 211 44.62 10.59 10.51
CA PRO A 211 44.17 9.22 10.20
C PRO A 211 43.09 8.66 11.15
N HIS A 212 43.12 9.05 12.42
CA HIS A 212 42.10 8.64 13.39
C HIS A 212 40.70 9.17 13.03
N LEU A 213 40.60 10.41 12.51
CA LEU A 213 39.33 10.96 12.05
C LEU A 213 38.81 10.26 10.79
N GLU A 214 39.70 9.86 9.87
CA GLU A 214 39.33 9.09 8.68
C GLU A 214 38.71 7.75 9.08
N ALA A 215 39.32 7.06 10.05
CA ALA A 215 38.78 5.84 10.62
C ALA A 215 37.44 6.06 11.35
N ALA A 216 37.31 7.13 12.13
CA ALA A 216 36.08 7.45 12.86
C ALA A 216 34.90 7.76 11.93
N VAL A 217 35.13 8.55 10.88
CA VAL A 217 34.11 8.85 9.85
C VAL A 217 33.70 7.58 9.10
N THR A 218 34.66 6.72 8.77
CA THR A 218 34.40 5.42 8.12
C THR A 218 33.61 4.47 9.03
N ALA A 219 33.95 4.42 10.32
CA ALA A 219 33.26 3.59 11.30
C ALA A 219 31.80 4.02 11.50
N ALA A 220 31.52 5.33 11.52
CA ALA A 220 30.16 5.84 11.63
C ALA A 220 29.29 5.44 10.43
N VAL A 221 29.84 5.50 9.21
CA VAL A 221 29.15 5.00 8.01
C VAL A 221 28.85 3.50 8.14
N ARG A 222 29.85 2.69 8.52
CA ARG A 222 29.65 1.24 8.72
C ARG A 222 28.61 0.93 9.79
N GLN A 223 28.54 1.72 10.85
CA GLN A 223 27.56 1.54 11.91
C GLN A 223 26.13 1.75 11.40
N SER A 224 25.91 2.71 10.50
CA SER A 224 24.59 2.92 9.87
C SER A 224 24.26 1.90 8.79
N PHE A 225 25.27 1.24 8.22
CA PHE A 225 25.12 0.27 7.13
C PHE A 225 25.98 -0.98 7.42
N PRO A 226 25.57 -1.82 8.40
CA PRO A 226 26.41 -2.90 8.93
C PRO A 226 26.78 -3.97 7.89
N GLU A 227 25.94 -4.16 6.87
CA GLU A 227 26.18 -5.10 5.76
C GLU A 227 27.20 -4.57 4.72
N GLY A 228 27.73 -3.36 4.91
CA GLY A 228 28.67 -2.74 3.97
C GLY A 228 28.03 -2.31 2.65
N HIS A 229 26.70 -2.29 2.57
CA HIS A 229 25.91 -1.75 1.47
C HIS A 229 24.58 -1.20 1.98
N THR A 230 23.85 -0.48 1.14
CA THR A 230 22.52 0.03 1.50
C THR A 230 21.49 -1.11 1.65
N PRO A 231 20.48 -0.98 2.53
CA PRO A 231 19.42 -1.97 2.65
C PRO A 231 18.69 -2.18 1.32
N ARG A 232 18.48 -3.45 0.95
CA ARG A 232 17.68 -3.80 -0.23
C ARG A 232 16.20 -3.53 0.03
N LEU A 233 15.46 -3.23 -1.03
CA LEU A 233 14.01 -3.10 -0.96
C LEU A 233 13.39 -4.46 -0.63
N THR A 234 12.53 -4.50 0.37
CA THR A 234 11.71 -5.69 0.68
C THR A 234 10.52 -5.77 -0.28
N GLY A 235 9.80 -6.90 -0.29
CA GLY A 235 8.54 -7.01 -1.02
C GLY A 235 7.51 -5.96 -0.54
N ILE A 236 7.55 -5.63 0.76
CA ILE A 236 6.72 -4.60 1.38
C ILE A 236 7.07 -3.21 0.82
N ASP A 237 8.36 -2.86 0.75
CA ASP A 237 8.79 -1.59 0.17
C ASP A 237 8.35 -1.46 -1.29
N GLN A 238 8.48 -2.54 -2.08
CA GLN A 238 8.08 -2.56 -3.48
C GLN A 238 6.56 -2.38 -3.64
N ALA A 239 5.76 -3.06 -2.82
CA ALA A 239 4.30 -2.89 -2.86
C ALA A 239 3.87 -1.47 -2.48
N TRP A 240 4.47 -0.90 -1.44
CA TRP A 240 4.22 0.49 -1.08
C TRP A 240 4.60 1.48 -2.19
N LEU A 241 5.73 1.26 -2.85
CA LEU A 241 6.16 2.09 -3.99
C LEU A 241 5.16 2.05 -5.15
N ARG A 242 4.52 0.90 -5.43
CA ARG A 242 3.45 0.80 -6.44
C ARG A 242 2.24 1.69 -6.09
N THR A 243 2.06 2.05 -4.82
CA THR A 243 1.00 2.97 -4.39
C THR A 243 1.35 4.45 -4.52
N GLY A 244 2.57 4.79 -4.97
CA GLY A 244 3.08 6.16 -5.08
C GLY A 244 3.97 6.62 -3.91
N GLY A 245 4.38 5.70 -3.02
CA GLY A 245 5.29 5.99 -1.92
C GLY A 245 4.72 7.01 -0.92
N ARG A 246 5.56 7.93 -0.40
CA ARG A 246 5.17 8.94 0.61
C ARG A 246 4.00 9.83 0.17
N GLY A 247 3.94 10.20 -1.10
CA GLY A 247 2.85 10.99 -1.68
C GLY A 247 1.67 10.15 -2.19
N GLY A 248 1.78 8.83 -2.09
CA GLY A 248 0.86 7.85 -2.66
C GLY A 248 -0.36 7.54 -1.80
N ARG A 249 -1.11 6.51 -2.20
CA ARG A 249 -2.36 6.11 -1.55
C ARG A 249 -2.19 5.84 -0.05
N LEU A 250 -1.15 5.09 0.35
CA LEU A 250 -0.93 4.70 1.74
C LEU A 250 -0.26 5.80 2.59
N GLY A 251 0.46 6.74 1.96
CA GLY A 251 1.25 7.75 2.66
C GLY A 251 2.56 7.20 3.24
N PRO A 252 3.25 7.95 4.11
CA PRO A 252 4.51 7.52 4.72
C PRO A 252 4.31 6.36 5.71
N PRO A 253 5.35 5.55 5.95
CA PRO A 253 5.33 4.52 7.00
C PRO A 253 5.20 5.19 8.38
N VAL A 254 4.47 4.54 9.29
CA VAL A 254 4.29 4.99 10.69
C VAL A 254 4.92 4.05 11.71
N ALA A 255 5.42 2.90 11.26
CA ALA A 255 6.10 1.89 12.07
C ALA A 255 7.15 1.17 11.21
N PRO A 256 8.17 0.53 11.82
CA PRO A 256 9.09 -0.35 11.10
C PRO A 256 8.35 -1.57 10.52
N GLU A 257 8.98 -2.22 9.55
CA GLU A 257 8.58 -3.56 9.12
C GLU A 257 8.86 -4.57 10.24
N VAL A 258 7.85 -5.35 10.58
CA VAL A 258 7.92 -6.34 11.66
C VAL A 258 7.29 -7.66 11.22
N GLY A 259 7.67 -8.75 11.89
CA GLY A 259 7.06 -10.05 11.67
C GLY A 259 5.60 -10.09 12.15
N THR A 260 4.76 -10.84 11.42
CA THR A 260 3.38 -11.19 11.84
C THR A 260 3.36 -12.02 13.12
N ALA A 261 2.25 -11.97 13.86
CA ALA A 261 2.14 -12.66 15.16
C ALA A 261 2.32 -14.19 15.07
N GLY A 262 1.91 -14.79 13.95
CA GLY A 262 2.11 -16.22 13.66
C GLY A 262 3.47 -16.59 13.07
N GLY A 263 4.38 -15.62 12.87
CA GLY A 263 5.69 -15.84 12.24
C GLY A 263 5.65 -16.25 10.76
N ALA A 264 4.48 -16.20 10.12
CA ALA A 264 4.26 -16.68 8.75
C ALA A 264 4.53 -15.61 7.67
N GLY A 265 4.80 -14.38 8.08
CA GLY A 265 4.98 -13.23 7.20
C GLY A 265 5.50 -12.00 7.92
N ALA A 266 5.47 -10.88 7.23
CA ALA A 266 5.86 -9.56 7.73
C ALA A 266 4.80 -8.53 7.31
N PHE A 267 4.75 -7.40 8.00
CA PHE A 267 3.90 -6.28 7.62
C PHE A 267 4.51 -4.94 8.03
N ARG A 268 3.99 -3.86 7.43
CA ARG A 268 4.29 -2.50 7.84
C ARG A 268 3.02 -1.64 7.80
N TRP A 269 2.84 -0.82 8.82
CA TRP A 269 1.78 0.19 8.88
C TRP A 269 2.22 1.49 8.20
N TYR A 270 1.27 2.09 7.49
CA TYR A 270 1.38 3.38 6.83
C TYR A 270 0.23 4.28 7.31
N GLN A 271 0.35 5.57 7.05
CA GLN A 271 -0.61 6.57 7.53
C GLN A 271 -2.07 6.23 7.17
N ARG A 272 -2.32 5.60 6.02
CA ARG A 272 -3.67 5.29 5.49
C ARG A 272 -3.90 3.82 5.17
N GLY A 273 -3.06 2.91 5.67
CA GLY A 273 -3.25 1.49 5.44
C GLY A 273 -2.05 0.64 5.86
N ALA A 274 -2.00 -0.58 5.38
CA ALA A 274 -0.93 -1.52 5.66
C ALA A 274 -0.49 -2.24 4.40
N VAL A 275 0.75 -2.74 4.43
CA VAL A 275 1.22 -3.73 3.48
C VAL A 275 1.58 -4.99 4.25
N TYR A 276 1.01 -6.11 3.85
CA TYR A 276 1.29 -7.43 4.40
C TYR A 276 1.98 -8.29 3.37
N TRP A 277 2.97 -9.05 3.80
CA TRP A 277 3.71 -9.99 2.99
C TRP A 277 3.72 -11.38 3.63
N SER A 278 3.53 -12.41 2.81
CA SER A 278 3.83 -13.79 3.18
C SER A 278 4.55 -14.51 2.04
N PRO A 279 5.31 -15.57 2.29
CA PRO A 279 5.95 -16.34 1.22
C PRO A 279 4.94 -16.86 0.16
N PRO A 280 3.74 -17.36 0.51
CA PRO A 280 2.79 -17.85 -0.49
C PRO A 280 2.09 -16.75 -1.31
N THR A 281 1.83 -15.58 -0.73
CA THR A 281 1.01 -14.55 -1.38
C THR A 281 1.82 -13.42 -1.99
N GLY A 282 3.02 -13.14 -1.49
CA GLY A 282 3.73 -11.90 -1.82
C GLY A 282 3.19 -10.72 -1.01
N ALA A 283 3.56 -9.50 -1.42
CA ALA A 283 3.25 -8.28 -0.67
C ALA A 283 2.05 -7.55 -1.27
N HIS A 284 1.03 -7.33 -0.44
CA HIS A 284 -0.23 -6.71 -0.81
C HIS A 284 -0.61 -5.58 0.13
N TRP A 285 -1.14 -4.50 -0.45
CA TRP A 285 -1.62 -3.37 0.33
C TRP A 285 -3.13 -3.40 0.55
N LEU A 286 -3.55 -2.96 1.74
CA LEU A 286 -4.94 -2.80 2.16
C LEU A 286 -5.11 -1.44 2.86
N ALA A 287 -6.27 -0.82 2.70
CA ALA A 287 -6.63 0.49 3.24
C ALA A 287 -8.14 0.56 3.57
N GLY A 288 -8.52 1.58 4.35
CA GLY A 288 -9.93 1.90 4.63
C GLY A 288 -10.79 0.71 5.06
N GLY A 289 -12.04 0.65 4.56
CA GLY A 289 -13.04 -0.32 5.02
C GLY A 289 -12.66 -1.79 4.81
N ILE A 290 -11.93 -2.11 3.73
CA ILE A 290 -11.48 -3.50 3.47
C ILE A 290 -10.47 -3.93 4.54
N LEU A 291 -9.49 -3.07 4.83
CA LEU A 291 -8.52 -3.30 5.90
C LEU A 291 -9.24 -3.42 7.25
N ASP A 292 -10.17 -2.52 7.56
CA ASP A 292 -10.89 -2.51 8.83
C ASP A 292 -11.70 -3.80 9.05
N ALA A 293 -12.39 -4.28 8.00
CA ALA A 293 -13.14 -5.54 8.06
C ALA A 293 -12.21 -6.75 8.27
N TRP A 294 -11.06 -6.79 7.58
CA TRP A 294 -10.09 -7.87 7.76
C TRP A 294 -9.42 -7.85 9.14
N VAL A 295 -9.10 -6.66 9.67
CA VAL A 295 -8.63 -6.46 11.05
C VAL A 295 -9.64 -7.03 12.05
N ALA A 296 -10.92 -6.73 11.87
CA ALA A 296 -11.99 -7.24 12.75
C ALA A 296 -12.10 -8.77 12.75
N GLN A 297 -11.62 -9.45 11.71
CA GLN A 297 -11.59 -10.91 11.61
C GLN A 297 -10.32 -11.56 12.19
N GLY A 298 -9.44 -10.79 12.82
CA GLY A 298 -8.20 -11.33 13.41
C GLY A 298 -7.02 -11.37 12.44
N PHE A 299 -7.01 -10.48 11.44
CA PHE A 299 -5.90 -10.30 10.49
C PHE A 299 -5.50 -11.61 9.78
N GLU A 300 -4.19 -11.84 9.62
CA GLU A 300 -3.62 -13.01 8.94
C GLU A 300 -3.85 -14.32 9.70
N THR A 301 -4.06 -14.24 11.02
CA THR A 301 -4.39 -15.40 11.86
C THR A 301 -5.87 -15.75 11.85
N GLY A 302 -6.69 -14.84 11.31
CA GLY A 302 -8.13 -14.94 11.22
C GLY A 302 -8.64 -15.90 10.14
N ARG A 303 -9.96 -15.93 9.96
CA ARG A 303 -10.62 -16.84 9.00
C ARG A 303 -10.15 -16.65 7.56
N LEU A 304 -9.79 -15.43 7.17
CA LEU A 304 -9.44 -15.08 5.78
C LEU A 304 -7.98 -15.42 5.42
N GLY A 305 -7.06 -15.36 6.37
CA GLY A 305 -5.63 -15.50 6.13
C GLY A 305 -5.00 -14.23 5.54
N PHE A 306 -3.89 -14.37 4.83
CA PHE A 306 -3.21 -13.24 4.18
C PHE A 306 -3.96 -12.72 2.95
N PRO A 307 -3.82 -11.43 2.61
CA PRO A 307 -4.25 -10.92 1.32
C PRO A 307 -3.48 -11.60 0.17
N VAL A 308 -4.18 -11.82 -0.95
CA VAL A 308 -3.70 -12.43 -2.19
C VAL A 308 -3.70 -11.42 -3.34
N THR A 309 -4.45 -10.34 -3.21
CA THR A 309 -4.41 -9.20 -4.12
C THR A 309 -4.23 -7.91 -3.35
N ASP A 310 -3.74 -6.88 -4.04
CA ASP A 310 -4.00 -5.50 -3.65
C ASP A 310 -5.52 -5.23 -3.75
N GLU A 311 -6.01 -4.12 -3.20
CA GLU A 311 -7.41 -3.75 -3.45
C GLU A 311 -7.66 -3.44 -4.93
N VAL A 312 -8.64 -4.12 -5.51
CA VAL A 312 -9.07 -3.94 -6.89
C VAL A 312 -10.33 -3.09 -6.91
N ALA A 313 -10.29 -2.01 -7.68
CA ALA A 313 -11.45 -1.14 -7.87
C ALA A 313 -12.51 -1.81 -8.77
N LEU A 314 -13.77 -1.67 -8.39
CA LEU A 314 -14.94 -2.13 -9.13
C LEU A 314 -15.87 -0.96 -9.45
N PRO A 315 -16.74 -1.07 -10.46
CA PRO A 315 -17.87 -0.17 -10.61
C PRO A 315 -18.73 -0.19 -9.33
N GLY A 316 -18.72 0.93 -8.59
CA GLY A 316 -19.49 1.09 -7.36
C GLY A 316 -18.84 0.52 -6.10
N GLY A 317 -17.58 0.08 -6.13
CA GLY A 317 -16.95 -0.53 -4.97
C GLY A 317 -15.48 -0.89 -5.16
N ALA A 318 -14.99 -1.78 -4.29
CA ALA A 318 -13.68 -2.39 -4.38
C ALA A 318 -13.72 -3.76 -3.70
N PHE A 319 -12.73 -4.61 -3.98
CA PHE A 319 -12.56 -5.86 -3.25
C PHE A 319 -11.08 -6.21 -3.08
N SER A 320 -10.81 -7.16 -2.19
CA SER A 320 -9.53 -7.86 -2.13
C SER A 320 -9.75 -9.35 -1.91
N TRP A 321 -8.98 -10.18 -2.61
CA TRP A 321 -8.89 -11.61 -2.33
C TRP A 321 -7.98 -11.86 -1.14
N PHE A 322 -8.34 -12.87 -0.36
CA PHE A 322 -7.58 -13.45 0.73
C PHE A 322 -7.46 -14.95 0.51
N GLN A 323 -6.55 -15.60 1.24
CA GLN A 323 -6.28 -17.03 1.07
C GLN A 323 -7.54 -17.92 1.17
N ARG A 324 -8.53 -17.51 1.95
CA ARG A 324 -9.74 -18.32 2.23
C ARG A 324 -11.06 -17.59 1.95
N GLY A 325 -11.03 -16.49 1.20
CA GLY A 325 -12.24 -15.76 0.79
C GLY A 325 -11.93 -14.39 0.23
N ALA A 326 -12.93 -13.52 0.23
CA ALA A 326 -12.78 -12.14 -0.22
C ALA A 326 -13.43 -11.17 0.76
N VAL A 327 -12.96 -9.92 0.73
CA VAL A 327 -13.66 -8.78 1.34
C VAL A 327 -14.07 -7.85 0.21
N TYR A 328 -15.36 -7.55 0.12
CA TYR A 328 -15.93 -6.59 -0.81
C TYR A 328 -16.41 -5.37 -0.05
N TRP A 329 -16.19 -4.19 -0.62
CA TRP A 329 -16.66 -2.92 -0.10
C TRP A 329 -17.46 -2.16 -1.15
N SER A 330 -18.59 -1.59 -0.75
CA SER A 330 -19.31 -0.59 -1.54
C SER A 330 -19.75 0.57 -0.66
N PRO A 331 -19.96 1.79 -1.19
CA PRO A 331 -20.48 2.90 -0.40
C PRO A 331 -21.81 2.60 0.30
N PRO A 332 -22.79 1.93 -0.34
CA PRO A 332 -24.07 1.61 0.32
C PRO A 332 -23.99 0.54 1.40
N THR A 333 -23.12 -0.47 1.24
CA THR A 333 -23.12 -1.65 2.13
C THR A 333 -22.01 -1.62 3.17
N GLY A 334 -20.90 -0.93 2.92
CA GLY A 334 -19.70 -1.09 3.73
C GLY A 334 -18.89 -2.31 3.30
N ALA A 335 -17.94 -2.74 4.13
CA ALA A 335 -17.05 -3.85 3.83
C ALA A 335 -17.56 -5.14 4.47
N HIS A 336 -17.69 -6.20 3.66
CA HIS A 336 -18.15 -7.51 4.09
C HIS A 336 -17.29 -8.62 3.53
N TRP A 337 -17.03 -9.61 4.35
CA TRP A 337 -16.30 -10.80 3.93
C TRP A 337 -17.25 -11.94 3.55
N VAL A 338 -16.85 -12.69 2.52
CA VAL A 338 -17.59 -13.84 2.01
C VAL A 338 -16.60 -15.00 1.80
N THR A 339 -16.95 -16.19 2.27
CA THR A 339 -16.06 -17.36 2.28
C THR A 339 -16.77 -18.65 1.84
N GLY A 340 -15.99 -19.70 1.56
CA GLY A 340 -16.48 -21.06 1.36
C GLY A 340 -17.59 -21.21 0.32
N GLY A 341 -18.55 -22.10 0.59
CA GLY A 341 -19.63 -22.42 -0.35
C GLY A 341 -20.53 -21.23 -0.69
N ILE A 342 -20.71 -20.28 0.23
CA ILE A 342 -21.47 -19.05 -0.05
C ILE A 342 -20.75 -18.22 -1.11
N LEU A 343 -19.43 -18.07 -0.99
CA LEU A 343 -18.63 -17.39 -2.01
C LEU A 343 -18.71 -18.12 -3.34
N ASP A 344 -18.57 -19.45 -3.35
CA ASP A 344 -18.64 -20.25 -4.59
C ASP A 344 -19.99 -20.11 -5.31
N ALA A 345 -21.11 -20.12 -4.56
CA ALA A 345 -22.43 -19.89 -5.13
C ALA A 345 -22.59 -18.47 -5.68
N TRP A 346 -22.10 -17.45 -4.98
CA TRP A 346 -22.15 -16.07 -5.46
C TRP A 346 -21.26 -15.83 -6.68
N VAL A 347 -20.07 -16.45 -6.74
CA VAL A 347 -19.17 -16.47 -7.90
C VAL A 347 -19.90 -17.02 -9.12
N ALA A 348 -20.63 -18.13 -8.96
CA ALA A 348 -21.38 -18.77 -10.05
C ALA A 348 -22.48 -17.87 -10.65
N GLN A 349 -22.96 -16.88 -9.88
CA GLN A 349 -23.95 -15.89 -10.32
C GLN A 349 -23.34 -14.61 -10.91
N GLY A 350 -22.02 -14.53 -11.06
CA GLY A 350 -21.35 -13.35 -11.63
C GLY A 350 -21.02 -12.26 -10.60
N PHE A 351 -20.84 -12.64 -9.33
CA PHE A 351 -20.42 -11.73 -8.25
C PHE A 351 -21.32 -10.49 -8.10
N GLU A 352 -20.71 -9.30 -7.94
CA GLU A 352 -21.40 -8.03 -7.78
C GLU A 352 -22.12 -7.55 -9.05
N THR A 353 -21.80 -8.14 -10.21
CA THR A 353 -22.49 -7.85 -11.47
C THR A 353 -23.71 -8.74 -11.69
N GLY A 354 -23.86 -9.78 -10.88
CA GLY A 354 -24.99 -10.69 -10.88
C GLY A 354 -26.24 -10.12 -10.21
N PRO A 355 -27.34 -10.91 -10.17
CA PRO A 355 -28.61 -10.48 -9.60
C PRO A 355 -28.55 -10.15 -8.09
N LEU A 356 -27.56 -10.70 -7.39
CA LEU A 356 -27.38 -10.48 -5.95
C LEU A 356 -26.69 -9.15 -5.63
N GLY A 357 -25.83 -8.62 -6.50
CA GLY A 357 -25.06 -7.41 -6.21
C GLY A 357 -24.02 -7.60 -5.09
N TYR A 358 -23.71 -6.52 -4.37
CA TYR A 358 -22.72 -6.54 -3.29
C TYR A 358 -23.26 -7.19 -2.00
N PRO A 359 -22.39 -7.80 -1.17
CA PRO A 359 -22.78 -8.27 0.16
C PRO A 359 -23.19 -7.11 1.07
N VAL A 360 -24.17 -7.37 1.93
CA VAL A 360 -24.77 -6.47 2.94
C VAL A 360 -24.49 -6.95 4.35
N THR A 361 -24.16 -8.24 4.51
CA THR A 361 -23.67 -8.79 5.77
C THR A 361 -22.43 -9.62 5.53
N ASP A 362 -21.61 -9.70 6.58
CA ASP A 362 -20.70 -10.82 6.75
C ASP A 362 -21.49 -12.14 6.77
N GLU A 363 -20.82 -13.28 6.57
CA GLU A 363 -21.46 -14.59 6.74
C GLU A 363 -21.84 -14.83 8.21
N VAL A 364 -23.13 -15.10 8.43
CA VAL A 364 -23.75 -15.32 9.73
C VAL A 364 -23.99 -16.82 9.92
N ALA A 365 -23.34 -17.39 10.94
CA ALA A 365 -23.53 -18.80 11.30
C ALA A 365 -24.92 -19.01 11.92
N LEU A 366 -25.62 -20.05 11.46
CA LEU A 366 -26.90 -20.45 12.03
C LEU A 366 -26.70 -21.29 13.31
N PRO A 367 -27.57 -21.12 14.33
CA PRO A 367 -27.48 -21.87 15.58
C PRO A 367 -27.46 -23.38 15.36
N GLY A 368 -26.68 -24.08 16.19
CA GLY A 368 -26.60 -25.54 16.18
C GLY A 368 -25.82 -26.13 15.00
N GLY A 369 -25.06 -25.31 14.25
CA GLY A 369 -24.27 -25.81 13.12
C GLY A 369 -25.12 -26.18 11.91
N ARG A 370 -26.34 -25.64 11.81
CA ARG A 370 -27.29 -25.92 10.72
C ARG A 370 -26.90 -25.30 9.38
N GLY A 371 -25.91 -24.40 9.38
CA GLY A 371 -25.48 -23.72 8.17
C GLY A 371 -24.97 -22.31 8.45
N ALA A 372 -24.94 -21.51 7.40
CA ALA A 372 -24.65 -20.09 7.45
C ALA A 372 -25.37 -19.37 6.31
N PHE A 373 -25.48 -18.06 6.38
CA PHE A 373 -26.02 -17.24 5.29
C PHE A 373 -25.30 -15.91 5.17
N SER A 374 -25.39 -15.31 3.99
CA SER A 374 -25.03 -13.91 3.75
C SER A 374 -26.15 -13.21 2.99
N TRP A 375 -26.46 -11.98 3.41
CA TRP A 375 -27.32 -11.09 2.65
C TRP A 375 -26.51 -10.32 1.62
N PHE A 376 -27.12 -10.13 0.47
CA PHE A 376 -26.66 -9.31 -0.64
C PHE A 376 -27.75 -8.30 -0.99
N GLN A 377 -27.41 -7.27 -1.76
CA GLN A 377 -28.34 -6.21 -2.13
C GLN A 377 -29.63 -6.73 -2.78
N GLY A 378 -29.51 -7.76 -3.62
CA GLY A 378 -30.60 -8.37 -4.36
C GLY A 378 -31.14 -9.65 -3.76
N GLY A 379 -30.63 -10.17 -2.63
CA GLY A 379 -31.12 -11.44 -2.11
C GLY A 379 -30.24 -12.04 -1.01
N ALA A 380 -30.32 -13.35 -0.85
CA ALA A 380 -29.52 -14.06 0.14
C ALA A 380 -28.97 -15.37 -0.42
N VAL A 381 -27.80 -15.75 0.07
CA VAL A 381 -27.21 -17.08 -0.16
C VAL A 381 -27.19 -17.80 1.17
N TYR A 382 -27.75 -19.01 1.21
CA TYR A 382 -27.77 -19.88 2.37
C TYR A 382 -26.94 -21.13 2.06
N TRP A 383 -26.06 -21.50 2.99
CA TRP A 383 -25.34 -22.76 2.96
C TRP A 383 -25.79 -23.65 4.11
N SER A 384 -26.02 -24.93 3.84
CA SER A 384 -26.20 -25.96 4.88
C SER A 384 -25.34 -27.19 4.59
N PRO A 385 -25.02 -28.02 5.60
CA PRO A 385 -24.32 -29.29 5.36
C PRO A 385 -25.11 -30.28 4.50
N SER A 386 -26.45 -30.24 4.55
CA SER A 386 -27.32 -31.17 3.82
C SER A 386 -27.59 -30.74 2.38
N THR A 387 -27.69 -29.44 2.12
CA THR A 387 -28.14 -28.92 0.82
C THR A 387 -27.01 -28.28 0.02
N GLY A 388 -25.92 -27.84 0.65
CA GLY A 388 -24.93 -26.99 0.00
C GLY A 388 -25.37 -25.52 -0.01
N ALA A 389 -24.75 -24.71 -0.87
CA ALA A 389 -25.03 -23.27 -0.97
C ALA A 389 -26.01 -22.97 -2.10
N HIS A 390 -27.08 -22.26 -1.77
CA HIS A 390 -28.15 -21.89 -2.68
C HIS A 390 -28.62 -20.47 -2.44
N TRP A 391 -29.01 -19.79 -3.52
CA TRP A 391 -29.44 -18.39 -3.46
C TRP A 391 -30.92 -18.23 -3.78
N THR A 392 -31.52 -17.21 -3.16
CA THR A 392 -32.90 -16.81 -3.42
C THR A 392 -33.01 -15.28 -3.44
N THR A 393 -34.03 -14.76 -4.12
CA THR A 393 -34.22 -13.32 -4.39
C THR A 393 -35.70 -12.94 -4.50
N GLY A 394 -35.96 -11.63 -4.46
CA GLY A 394 -37.24 -11.02 -4.79
C GLY A 394 -38.42 -11.56 -3.98
N ALA A 395 -39.59 -11.60 -4.63
CA ALA A 395 -40.84 -12.00 -3.98
C ALA A 395 -40.82 -13.44 -3.44
N VAL A 396 -40.03 -14.33 -4.04
CA VAL A 396 -39.84 -15.70 -3.55
C VAL A 396 -39.11 -15.70 -2.21
N LEU A 397 -38.04 -14.91 -2.08
CA LEU A 397 -37.34 -14.71 -0.81
C LEU A 397 -38.26 -14.03 0.22
N ASP A 398 -38.99 -12.97 -0.16
CA ASP A 398 -39.89 -12.26 0.74
C ASP A 398 -40.97 -13.18 1.34
N ALA A 399 -41.54 -14.08 0.53
CA ALA A 399 -42.50 -15.08 1.01
C ALA A 399 -41.86 -16.10 1.94
N TRP A 400 -40.66 -16.60 1.63
CA TRP A 400 -39.94 -17.53 2.51
C TRP A 400 -39.54 -16.88 3.85
N VAL A 401 -39.11 -15.62 3.83
CA VAL A 401 -38.86 -14.78 5.02
C VAL A 401 -40.11 -14.69 5.89
N ALA A 402 -41.26 -14.37 5.29
CA ALA A 402 -42.53 -14.24 6.00
C ALA A 402 -42.98 -15.55 6.67
N GLN A 403 -42.47 -16.69 6.21
CA GLN A 403 -42.77 -18.02 6.74
C GLN A 403 -41.75 -18.53 7.76
N GLY A 404 -40.79 -17.70 8.18
CA GLY A 404 -39.82 -18.05 9.23
C GLY A 404 -38.50 -18.61 8.73
N PHE A 405 -38.14 -18.34 7.47
CA PHE A 405 -36.85 -18.73 6.88
C PHE A 405 -36.58 -20.23 7.00
N GLU A 406 -35.32 -20.61 7.29
CA GLU A 406 -34.88 -21.99 7.48
C GLU A 406 -35.45 -22.66 8.74
N THR A 407 -36.02 -21.88 9.66
CA THR A 407 -36.74 -22.41 10.83
C THR A 407 -38.22 -22.66 10.58
N GLY A 408 -38.73 -22.17 9.45
CA GLY A 408 -40.09 -22.34 9.00
C GLY A 408 -40.36 -23.73 8.41
N PRO A 409 -41.60 -23.97 7.95
CA PRO A 409 -42.01 -25.28 7.43
C PRO A 409 -41.29 -25.69 6.13
N LEU A 410 -40.68 -24.75 5.41
CA LEU A 410 -39.97 -25.01 4.17
C LEU A 410 -38.52 -25.46 4.39
N GLY A 411 -37.88 -25.12 5.51
CA GLY A 411 -36.48 -25.44 5.75
C GLY A 411 -35.52 -24.69 4.83
N HIS A 412 -34.35 -25.28 4.59
CA HIS A 412 -33.31 -24.68 3.74
C HIS A 412 -33.65 -24.77 2.24
N PRO A 413 -33.14 -23.84 1.41
CA PRO A 413 -33.19 -24.02 -0.03
C PRO A 413 -32.37 -25.26 -0.45
N VAL A 414 -32.89 -26.01 -1.43
CA VAL A 414 -32.25 -27.20 -2.04
C VAL A 414 -31.87 -26.98 -3.50
N GLY A 415 -32.16 -25.80 -4.02
CA GLY A 415 -31.84 -25.39 -5.38
C GLY A 415 -31.80 -23.87 -5.46
N ASP A 416 -31.09 -23.39 -6.47
CA ASP A 416 -31.01 -21.97 -6.78
C ASP A 416 -32.36 -21.43 -7.27
N HIS A 417 -32.57 -20.12 -7.10
CA HIS A 417 -33.71 -19.42 -7.69
C HIS A 417 -33.74 -19.57 -9.21
N VAL A 418 -34.90 -19.92 -9.74
CA VAL A 418 -35.13 -20.09 -11.18
C VAL A 418 -36.15 -19.06 -11.64
N THR A 419 -35.74 -18.22 -12.60
CA THR A 419 -36.67 -17.36 -13.33
C THR A 419 -37.26 -18.11 -14.52
N THR A 420 -38.58 -18.06 -14.67
CA THR A 420 -39.33 -18.59 -15.82
C THR A 420 -39.81 -17.42 -16.70
N PRO A 421 -40.33 -17.66 -17.91
CA PRO A 421 -40.83 -16.57 -18.78
C PRO A 421 -41.94 -15.72 -18.17
N ASP A 422 -42.70 -16.29 -17.23
CA ASP A 422 -43.91 -15.73 -16.63
C ASP A 422 -43.88 -15.66 -15.10
N GLY A 423 -42.76 -16.04 -14.47
CA GLY A 423 -42.65 -16.10 -13.02
C GLY A 423 -41.26 -16.48 -12.52
N ALA A 424 -41.23 -17.04 -11.32
CA ALA A 424 -40.02 -17.60 -10.73
C ALA A 424 -40.35 -18.58 -9.61
N PHE A 425 -39.40 -19.45 -9.26
CA PHE A 425 -39.53 -20.33 -8.10
C PHE A 425 -38.20 -20.65 -7.43
N THR A 426 -38.29 -21.12 -6.19
CA THR A 426 -37.17 -21.74 -5.46
C THR A 426 -37.67 -22.99 -4.75
N TRP A 427 -36.87 -24.06 -4.77
CA TRP A 427 -37.13 -25.29 -4.03
C TRP A 427 -36.45 -25.27 -2.66
N PHE A 428 -37.17 -25.81 -1.68
CA PHE A 428 -36.74 -25.96 -0.29
C PHE A 428 -36.97 -27.41 0.18
N GLU A 429 -36.37 -27.79 1.30
CA GLU A 429 -36.49 -29.14 1.87
C GLU A 429 -37.96 -29.59 2.05
N GLY A 430 -38.83 -28.66 2.45
CA GLY A 430 -40.25 -28.92 2.74
C GLY A 430 -41.23 -28.61 1.59
N GLY A 431 -40.75 -28.15 0.43
CA GLY A 431 -41.60 -27.80 -0.70
C GLY A 431 -41.00 -26.73 -1.61
N ALA A 432 -41.84 -25.88 -2.21
CA ALA A 432 -41.39 -24.81 -3.09
C ALA A 432 -42.17 -23.52 -2.85
N VAL A 433 -41.58 -22.40 -3.24
CA VAL A 433 -42.29 -21.12 -3.39
C VAL A 433 -42.27 -20.75 -4.86
N TYR A 434 -43.45 -20.53 -5.43
CA TYR A 434 -43.64 -20.05 -6.79
C TYR A 434 -44.22 -18.65 -6.77
N TRP A 435 -43.77 -17.82 -7.70
CA TRP A 435 -44.23 -16.45 -7.89
C TRP A 435 -44.55 -16.19 -9.35
N SER A 436 -45.62 -15.44 -9.60
CA SER A 436 -45.87 -14.78 -10.88
C SER A 436 -46.36 -13.34 -10.66
N PRO A 437 -46.29 -12.46 -11.67
CA PRO A 437 -46.87 -11.12 -11.58
C PRO A 437 -48.39 -11.11 -11.33
N SER A 438 -49.14 -12.12 -11.79
CA SER A 438 -50.59 -12.22 -11.64
C SER A 438 -50.99 -12.76 -10.27
N THR A 439 -50.22 -13.70 -9.71
CA THR A 439 -50.64 -14.44 -8.52
C THR A 439 -49.91 -14.03 -7.24
N GLY A 440 -48.71 -13.45 -7.33
CA GLY A 440 -47.86 -13.24 -6.16
C GLY A 440 -47.13 -14.53 -5.75
N ALA A 441 -46.42 -14.48 -4.62
CA ALA A 441 -45.56 -15.59 -4.17
C ALA A 441 -46.30 -16.46 -3.16
N HIS A 442 -46.40 -17.76 -3.44
CA HIS A 442 -47.11 -18.73 -2.59
C HIS A 442 -46.29 -20.00 -2.42
N ARG A 443 -46.32 -20.57 -1.21
CA ARG A 443 -45.73 -21.88 -0.95
C ARG A 443 -46.64 -22.99 -1.46
N ILE A 444 -46.05 -24.08 -1.90
CA ILE A 444 -46.73 -25.35 -2.15
C ILE A 444 -45.90 -26.45 -1.48
N THR A 445 -46.56 -27.33 -0.73
CA THR A 445 -45.88 -28.35 0.10
C THR A 445 -46.61 -29.70 0.06
N GLY A 446 -45.90 -30.77 0.43
CA GLY A 446 -46.44 -32.10 0.67
C GLY A 446 -47.20 -32.71 -0.52
N ALA A 447 -48.24 -33.50 -0.22
CA ALA A 447 -49.00 -34.23 -1.24
C ALA A 447 -49.66 -33.32 -2.30
N VAL A 448 -50.00 -32.08 -1.94
CA VAL A 448 -50.53 -31.09 -2.91
C VAL A 448 -49.46 -30.72 -3.94
N LEU A 449 -48.21 -30.55 -3.51
CA LEU A 449 -47.08 -30.33 -4.41
C LEU A 449 -46.90 -31.51 -5.36
N ASP A 450 -46.87 -32.74 -4.83
CA ASP A 450 -46.71 -33.95 -5.63
C ASP A 450 -47.81 -34.10 -6.69
N ALA A 451 -49.06 -33.79 -6.32
CA ALA A 451 -50.20 -33.84 -7.23
C ALA A 451 -50.12 -32.75 -8.31
N TRP A 452 -49.67 -31.55 -7.96
CA TRP A 452 -49.50 -30.44 -8.92
C TRP A 452 -48.32 -30.70 -9.88
N VAL A 453 -47.20 -31.21 -9.36
CA VAL A 453 -46.06 -31.71 -10.15
C VAL A 453 -46.52 -32.74 -11.20
N ALA A 454 -47.33 -33.72 -10.78
CA ALA A 454 -47.87 -34.75 -11.68
C ALA A 454 -48.78 -34.19 -12.78
N GLN A 455 -49.29 -32.96 -12.62
CA GLN A 455 -50.12 -32.26 -13.60
C GLN A 455 -49.35 -31.29 -14.49
N GLY A 456 -48.01 -31.23 -14.37
CA GLY A 456 -47.17 -30.38 -15.22
C GLY A 456 -46.83 -29.01 -14.64
N PHE A 457 -46.90 -28.86 -13.31
CA PHE A 457 -46.52 -27.63 -12.60
C PHE A 457 -47.30 -26.39 -13.10
N GLU A 458 -46.62 -25.24 -13.17
CA GLU A 458 -47.16 -23.96 -13.64
C GLU A 458 -47.54 -23.97 -15.13
N THR A 459 -46.95 -24.88 -15.91
CA THR A 459 -47.30 -25.07 -17.32
C THR A 459 -48.50 -25.98 -17.54
N GLY A 460 -48.98 -26.62 -16.46
CA GLY A 460 -50.12 -27.51 -16.46
C GLY A 460 -51.47 -26.78 -16.47
N PRO A 461 -52.59 -27.52 -16.46
CA PRO A 461 -53.93 -26.93 -16.54
C PRO A 461 -54.32 -26.08 -15.33
N LEU A 462 -53.61 -26.21 -14.20
CA LEU A 462 -53.85 -25.42 -13.00
C LEU A 462 -53.13 -24.07 -13.01
N GLY A 463 -52.03 -23.90 -13.75
CA GLY A 463 -51.23 -22.67 -13.72
C GLY A 463 -50.52 -22.44 -12.39
N TYR A 464 -50.22 -21.17 -12.09
CA TYR A 464 -49.55 -20.77 -10.85
C TYR A 464 -50.47 -20.85 -9.63
N PRO A 465 -49.93 -21.07 -8.42
CA PRO A 465 -50.70 -20.95 -7.19
C PRO A 465 -51.14 -19.50 -6.95
N THR A 466 -52.36 -19.33 -6.45
CA THR A 466 -52.95 -18.04 -6.05
C THR A 466 -53.15 -17.91 -4.54
N SER A 467 -52.88 -18.97 -3.78
CA SER A 467 -52.89 -18.95 -2.31
C SER A 467 -51.83 -19.89 -1.74
N ASP A 468 -51.34 -19.56 -0.54
CA ASP A 468 -50.75 -20.57 0.34
C ASP A 468 -51.80 -21.64 0.73
N PRO A 469 -51.39 -22.84 1.19
CA PRO A 469 -52.32 -23.84 1.70
C PRO A 469 -53.07 -23.31 2.93
N TYR A 470 -54.41 -23.39 2.89
CA TYR A 470 -55.27 -22.95 3.97
C TYR A 470 -56.28 -24.03 4.39
N PRO A 471 -56.68 -24.07 5.68
CA PRO A 471 -57.58 -25.11 6.18
C PRO A 471 -58.99 -24.94 5.60
N VAL A 472 -59.63 -26.06 5.27
CA VAL A 472 -61.04 -26.17 4.87
C VAL A 472 -61.70 -27.32 5.63
N PRO A 473 -63.05 -27.40 5.71
CA PRO A 473 -63.69 -28.57 6.30
C PRO A 473 -63.23 -29.86 5.62
N GLY A 474 -62.72 -30.80 6.41
CA GLY A 474 -62.22 -32.10 5.95
C GLY A 474 -60.81 -32.10 5.34
N GLY A 475 -60.08 -30.98 5.34
CA GLY A 475 -58.77 -30.97 4.67
C GLY A 475 -58.04 -29.63 4.61
N THR A 476 -57.07 -29.55 3.71
CA THR A 476 -56.36 -28.32 3.34
C THR A 476 -56.55 -28.06 1.86
N ARG A 477 -56.80 -26.80 1.48
CA ARG A 477 -56.99 -26.38 0.09
C ARG A 477 -55.87 -25.43 -0.34
N THR A 478 -55.43 -25.57 -1.58
CA THR A 478 -54.54 -24.63 -2.26
C THR A 478 -55.20 -24.22 -3.57
N ASP A 479 -55.28 -22.91 -3.82
CA ASP A 479 -55.89 -22.35 -5.02
C ASP A 479 -54.82 -22.04 -6.07
N PHE A 480 -55.22 -22.20 -7.34
CA PHE A 480 -54.42 -21.97 -8.54
C PHE A 480 -55.26 -21.21 -9.57
N GLU A 481 -54.62 -20.66 -10.59
CA GLU A 481 -55.31 -19.91 -11.66
C GLU A 481 -56.43 -20.72 -12.34
N GLY A 482 -56.20 -22.01 -12.58
CA GLY A 482 -57.13 -22.93 -13.26
C GLY A 482 -58.03 -23.77 -12.34
N GLY A 483 -57.99 -23.57 -11.02
CA GLY A 483 -58.77 -24.36 -10.08
C GLY A 483 -58.10 -24.52 -8.72
N SER A 484 -58.37 -25.62 -8.01
CA SER A 484 -57.84 -25.86 -6.67
C SER A 484 -57.48 -27.31 -6.46
N LEU A 485 -56.53 -27.56 -5.55
CA LEU A 485 -56.23 -28.88 -5.02
C LEU A 485 -56.66 -28.95 -3.55
N VAL A 486 -57.39 -30.00 -3.17
CA VAL A 486 -57.82 -30.24 -1.79
C VAL A 486 -57.23 -31.56 -1.31
N LEU A 487 -56.41 -31.48 -0.26
CA LEU A 487 -55.89 -32.62 0.49
C LEU A 487 -56.87 -32.98 1.60
N ASP A 488 -57.46 -34.17 1.50
CA ASP A 488 -58.36 -34.73 2.52
C ASP A 488 -57.58 -35.20 3.75
N ALA A 489 -58.02 -34.78 4.94
CA ALA A 489 -57.31 -35.00 6.20
C ALA A 489 -57.40 -36.45 6.71
N ASP A 490 -58.38 -37.24 6.25
CA ASP A 490 -58.61 -38.61 6.72
C ASP A 490 -57.96 -39.66 5.80
N THR A 491 -57.80 -39.32 4.52
CA THR A 491 -57.37 -40.27 3.48
C THR A 491 -56.04 -39.93 2.81
N ASP A 492 -55.46 -38.76 3.13
CA ASP A 492 -54.28 -38.18 2.45
C ASP A 492 -54.43 -38.10 0.92
N ARG A 493 -55.66 -38.12 0.41
CA ARG A 493 -55.93 -38.02 -1.02
C ARG A 493 -56.05 -36.58 -1.45
N VAL A 494 -55.35 -36.23 -2.52
CA VAL A 494 -55.50 -34.95 -3.20
C VAL A 494 -56.54 -35.07 -4.31
N THR A 495 -57.51 -34.16 -4.30
CA THR A 495 -58.54 -34.05 -5.34
C THR A 495 -58.43 -32.71 -6.05
N THR A 496 -58.60 -32.72 -7.37
CA THR A 496 -58.61 -31.51 -8.20
C THR A 496 -60.04 -31.01 -8.36
N VAL A 497 -60.24 -29.73 -8.02
CA VAL A 497 -61.51 -29.02 -8.20
C VAL A 497 -61.29 -28.00 -9.30
N SER A 498 -61.81 -28.28 -10.50
CA SER A 498 -61.68 -27.37 -11.64
C SER A 498 -62.39 -26.05 -11.38
N GLY A 499 -61.76 -24.92 -11.75
CA GLY A 499 -62.42 -23.62 -11.80
C GLY A 499 -63.50 -23.57 -12.90
N PRO A 500 -64.40 -22.58 -12.89
CA PRO A 500 -65.26 -22.34 -14.05
C PRO A 500 -64.37 -22.12 -15.28
N ALA A 501 -64.67 -22.81 -16.39
CA ALA A 501 -63.92 -22.65 -17.63
C ALA A 501 -63.86 -21.17 -18.04
N ALA A 502 -62.65 -20.66 -18.24
CA ALA A 502 -62.39 -19.28 -18.66
C ALA A 502 -62.94 -18.99 -20.06
#